data_AF-A0A834LHL6-F1
#
_entry.id   AF-A0A834LHL6-F1
#
_cell.length_a   1.000
_cell.length_b   1.000
_cell.length_c   1.000
_cell.angle_alpha   90.00
_cell.angle_beta   90.00
_cell.angle_gamma   90.00
#
_symmetry.space_group_name_H-M   'P 1'
#
loop_
_entity.id
_entity.type
_entity.pdbx_description
1 polymer ?
#
loop_
_entity_poly.entity_id
_entity_poly.type
_entity_poly.pdbx_seq_one_letter_code
_entity_poly.pdbx_strand_id
1 'polypeptide(L)'
;MADDLKIFRTWSSRFALRIIWALQLKGLEYETIFEDLSQKSPLLLQYNPTYKKVPVLVHNGKPISESLVILEYIEDAWKQNPLLPKDPYERAMARFWAKFIDDKLLKSVNDVLFTKGKEQEEGIPKVMENLKYIEEELEGKKFFGGATIGFTDIALGWTANLLGVFEEVTGIKFIDAHKFPQISEWMHNFCDVPVIKANWPSRDKLLLKSVSDVLFTKGKEQEEGIPKVMENLKYIEEELEGKKFFGGATIGFTDIALGWTANLLGVIEEVTGIKFIDAHKFPQISEWMHNFCDVPVIKANWPPRDKLITKYQAHVAPK
;
A
#
# COMPACT_ATOMS: atom_id res chain seq x y z
N MET A 1 13.33 -31.48 14.11
CA MET A 1 13.42 -30.11 14.65
C MET A 1 12.36 -29.30 13.92
N ALA A 2 11.63 -28.42 14.58
CA ALA A 2 10.72 -27.51 13.88
C ALA A 2 11.54 -26.66 12.90
N ASP A 3 10.99 -26.37 11.71
CA ASP A 3 11.66 -25.54 10.71
C ASP A 3 11.82 -24.11 11.26
N ASP A 4 13.04 -23.56 11.22
CA ASP A 4 13.29 -22.16 11.56
C ASP A 4 12.89 -21.28 10.36
N LEU A 5 11.70 -20.68 10.43
CA LEU A 5 11.13 -19.83 9.39
C LEU A 5 11.06 -18.37 9.83
N LYS A 6 11.67 -17.48 9.04
CA LYS A 6 11.62 -16.03 9.27
C LYS A 6 11.21 -15.30 8.00
N ILE A 7 10.31 -14.33 8.12
CA ILE A 7 9.85 -13.50 7.00
C ILE A 7 10.20 -12.03 7.23
N PHE A 8 11.08 -11.50 6.38
CA PHE A 8 11.39 -10.08 6.33
C PHE A 8 10.34 -9.36 5.49
N ARG A 9 9.64 -8.38 6.07
CA ARG A 9 8.57 -7.63 5.38
C ARG A 9 8.39 -6.22 5.90
N THR A 10 7.71 -5.38 5.14
CA THR A 10 7.06 -4.19 5.71
C THR A 10 5.63 -4.52 6.13
N TRP A 11 5.05 -3.68 7.00
CA TRP A 11 3.67 -3.83 7.44
C TRP A 11 2.65 -3.74 6.29
N SER A 12 2.97 -3.00 5.22
CA SER A 12 2.05 -2.74 4.09
C SER A 12 2.41 -3.50 2.80
N SER A 13 3.43 -4.37 2.79
CA SER A 13 3.87 -5.00 1.54
C SER A 13 2.84 -6.00 1.02
N ARG A 14 2.23 -5.69 -0.13
CA ARG A 14 1.34 -6.60 -0.87
C ARG A 14 2.00 -7.92 -1.27
N PHE A 15 3.29 -7.89 -1.57
CA PHE A 15 4.06 -9.08 -1.92
C PHE A 15 4.32 -9.98 -0.71
N ALA A 16 4.52 -9.38 0.48
CA ALA A 16 4.71 -10.15 1.71
C ALA A 16 3.41 -10.80 2.20
N LEU A 17 2.25 -10.17 1.96
CA LEU A 17 0.95 -10.76 2.29
C LEU A 17 0.77 -12.14 1.64
N ARG A 18 1.24 -12.32 0.39
CA ARG A 18 1.22 -13.62 -0.30
C ARG A 18 1.82 -14.73 0.54
N ILE A 19 2.99 -14.45 1.13
CA ILE A 19 3.77 -15.43 1.88
C ILE A 19 3.12 -15.72 3.22
N ILE A 20 2.62 -14.68 3.87
CA ILE A 20 1.93 -14.74 5.17
C ILE A 20 0.69 -15.62 5.08
N TRP A 21 -0.13 -15.40 4.04
CA TRP A 21 -1.31 -16.22 3.78
C TRP A 21 -0.92 -17.67 3.46
N ALA A 22 0.08 -17.88 2.59
CA ALA A 22 0.52 -19.23 2.24
C ALA A 22 1.05 -20.02 3.44
N LEU A 23 1.90 -19.41 4.28
CA LEU A 23 2.42 -20.03 5.50
C LEU A 23 1.30 -20.40 6.47
N GLN A 24 0.35 -19.48 6.72
CA GLN A 24 -0.76 -19.73 7.63
C GLN A 24 -1.77 -20.77 7.09
N LEU A 25 -2.07 -20.76 5.78
CA LEU A 25 -2.90 -21.79 5.15
C LEU A 25 -2.28 -23.18 5.23
N LYS A 26 -0.94 -23.27 5.29
CA LYS A 26 -0.21 -24.52 5.50
C LYS A 26 0.04 -24.87 6.97
N GLY A 27 -0.44 -24.03 7.90
CA GLY A 27 -0.28 -24.22 9.34
C GLY A 27 1.16 -24.11 9.82
N LEU A 28 1.98 -23.30 9.14
CA LEU A 28 3.39 -23.12 9.47
C LEU A 28 3.57 -21.96 10.44
N GLU A 29 4.35 -22.18 11.50
CA GLU A 29 4.82 -21.14 12.40
C GLU A 29 6.03 -20.42 11.80
N TYR A 30 6.13 -19.12 12.03
CA TYR A 30 7.23 -18.30 11.53
C TYR A 30 7.40 -17.03 12.36
N GLU A 31 8.62 -16.51 12.39
CA GLU A 31 8.96 -15.20 12.95
C GLU A 31 8.78 -14.11 11.88
N THR A 32 8.11 -13.01 12.21
CA THR A 32 8.04 -11.84 11.32
C THR A 32 9.07 -10.80 11.74
N ILE A 33 9.93 -10.41 10.80
CA ILE A 33 10.92 -9.34 10.98
C ILE A 33 10.47 -8.14 10.15
N PHE A 34 10.17 -7.03 10.83
CA PHE A 34 9.74 -5.81 10.16
C PHE A 34 10.93 -4.98 9.69
N GLU A 35 10.94 -4.62 8.40
CA GLU A 35 11.95 -3.80 7.76
C GLU A 35 11.46 -2.36 7.54
N ASP A 36 12.37 -1.39 7.68
CA ASP A 36 12.21 -0.03 7.18
C ASP A 36 12.98 0.10 5.86
N LEU A 37 12.27 0.25 4.74
CA LEU A 37 12.92 0.32 3.43
C LEU A 37 13.66 1.64 3.18
N SER A 38 13.45 2.66 4.00
CA SER A 38 14.24 3.91 4.01
C SER A 38 15.59 3.72 4.72
N GLN A 39 15.65 2.77 5.67
CA GLN A 39 16.85 2.39 6.41
C GLN A 39 16.97 0.86 6.46
N LYS A 40 17.32 0.27 5.31
CA LYS A 40 17.37 -1.19 5.13
C LYS A 40 18.36 -1.81 6.11
N SER A 41 17.95 -2.87 6.79
CA SER A 41 18.83 -3.54 7.75
C SER A 41 20.03 -4.21 7.05
N PRO A 42 21.17 -4.38 7.75
CA PRO A 42 22.30 -5.16 7.23
C PRO A 42 21.90 -6.60 6.86
N LEU A 43 20.99 -7.22 7.61
CA LEU A 43 20.49 -8.56 7.34
C LEU A 43 19.69 -8.62 6.03
N LEU A 44 18.83 -7.64 5.75
CA LEU A 44 18.11 -7.58 4.47
C LEU A 44 19.09 -7.45 3.30
N LEU A 45 20.12 -6.60 3.43
CA LEU A 45 21.14 -6.43 2.41
C LEU A 45 22.02 -7.67 2.23
N GLN A 46 22.27 -8.41 3.30
CA GLN A 46 22.98 -9.69 3.26
C GLN A 46 22.15 -10.80 2.61
N TYR A 47 20.86 -10.90 2.93
CA TYR A 47 19.99 -11.97 2.46
C TYR A 47 19.41 -11.73 1.06
N ASN A 48 19.26 -10.47 0.63
CA ASN A 48 18.85 -10.11 -0.71
C ASN A 48 19.75 -9.00 -1.29
N PRO A 49 21.04 -9.30 -1.55
CA PRO A 49 22.00 -8.30 -2.05
C PRO A 49 21.65 -7.79 -3.45
N THR A 50 20.99 -8.64 -4.26
CA THR A 50 20.61 -8.35 -5.65
C THR A 50 19.52 -7.29 -5.74
N TYR A 51 18.38 -7.51 -5.07
CA TYR A 51 17.23 -6.62 -5.22
C TYR A 51 17.02 -5.69 -4.04
N LYS A 52 17.52 -6.04 -2.84
CA LYS A 52 17.38 -5.26 -1.61
C LYS A 52 15.91 -4.94 -1.30
N LYS A 53 15.03 -5.89 -1.62
CA LYS A 53 13.56 -5.82 -1.52
C LYS A 53 13.04 -6.87 -0.55
N VAL A 54 11.82 -6.63 -0.06
CA VAL A 54 11.01 -7.59 0.68
C VAL A 54 9.84 -8.08 -0.20
N PRO A 55 9.28 -9.29 0.03
CA PRO A 55 9.64 -10.25 1.09
C PRO A 55 10.96 -10.98 0.87
N VAL A 56 11.57 -11.41 1.99
CA VAL A 56 12.61 -12.45 2.02
C VAL A 56 12.20 -13.50 3.04
N LEU A 57 12.03 -14.74 2.61
CA LEU A 57 11.81 -15.89 3.49
C LEU A 57 13.16 -16.51 3.81
N VAL A 58 13.48 -16.69 5.09
CA VAL A 58 14.67 -17.42 5.54
C VAL A 58 14.20 -18.74 6.12
N HIS A 59 14.62 -19.85 5.52
CA HIS A 59 14.31 -21.19 6.00
C HIS A 59 15.62 -21.89 6.42
N ASN A 60 15.76 -22.16 7.72
CA ASN A 60 16.96 -22.77 8.30
C ASN A 60 18.26 -22.04 7.88
N GLY A 61 18.24 -20.71 8.00
CA GLY A 61 19.34 -19.81 7.63
C GLY A 61 19.55 -19.59 6.12
N LYS A 62 18.72 -20.18 5.24
CA LYS A 62 18.83 -20.04 3.78
C LYS A 62 17.78 -19.05 3.26
N PRO A 63 18.19 -17.89 2.71
CA PRO A 63 17.25 -16.90 2.21
C PRO A 63 16.70 -17.26 0.82
N ILE A 64 15.41 -16.99 0.61
CA ILE A 64 14.70 -17.02 -0.67
C ILE A 64 14.05 -15.65 -0.87
N SER A 65 14.24 -15.06 -2.05
CA SER A 65 13.70 -13.75 -2.45
C SER A 65 12.69 -13.89 -3.60
N GLU A 66 11.98 -12.81 -3.91
CA GLU A 66 10.89 -12.72 -4.91
C GLU A 66 9.62 -13.50 -4.51
N SER A 67 8.49 -12.78 -4.37
CA SER A 67 7.30 -13.36 -3.73
C SER A 67 6.71 -14.60 -4.43
N LEU A 68 6.69 -14.64 -5.77
CA LEU A 68 6.22 -15.82 -6.49
C LEU A 68 7.21 -16.99 -6.39
N VAL A 69 8.52 -16.72 -6.34
CA VAL A 69 9.54 -17.75 -6.15
C VAL A 69 9.47 -18.33 -4.73
N ILE A 70 9.27 -17.48 -3.72
CA ILE A 70 9.02 -17.92 -2.34
C ILE A 70 7.74 -18.75 -2.26
N LEU A 71 6.68 -18.36 -2.98
CA LEU A 71 5.41 -19.10 -2.99
C LEU A 71 5.56 -20.50 -3.62
N GLU A 72 6.31 -20.62 -4.73
CA GLU A 72 6.68 -21.92 -5.32
C GLU A 72 7.52 -22.76 -4.34
N TYR A 73 8.50 -22.14 -3.68
CA TYR A 73 9.31 -22.82 -2.67
C TYR A 73 8.45 -23.39 -1.53
N ILE A 74 7.44 -22.63 -1.08
CA ILE A 74 6.49 -23.08 -0.05
C ILE A 74 5.66 -24.28 -0.54
N GLU A 75 5.22 -24.28 -1.80
CA GLU A 75 4.54 -25.44 -2.42
C GLU A 75 5.46 -26.66 -2.57
N ASP A 76 6.76 -26.43 -2.75
CA ASP A 76 7.75 -27.49 -2.87
C ASP A 76 8.15 -28.12 -1.54
N ALA A 77 8.34 -27.30 -0.51
CA ALA A 77 8.79 -27.76 0.80
C ALA A 77 7.67 -28.37 1.67
N TRP A 78 6.43 -27.87 1.57
CA TRP A 78 5.31 -28.29 2.43
C TRP A 78 4.09 -28.72 1.61
N LYS A 79 3.89 -30.04 1.51
CA LYS A 79 2.89 -30.67 0.63
C LYS A 79 1.46 -30.67 1.16
N GLN A 80 1.26 -30.37 2.45
CA GLN A 80 -0.06 -30.21 3.03
C GLN A 80 -0.76 -28.97 2.44
N ASN A 81 -2.08 -29.06 2.29
CA ASN A 81 -2.94 -27.97 1.76
C ASN A 81 -2.33 -27.36 0.48
N PRO A 82 -2.25 -28.12 -0.63
CA PRO A 82 -1.63 -27.64 -1.85
C PRO A 82 -2.40 -26.45 -2.42
N LEU A 83 -1.67 -25.37 -2.76
CA LEU A 83 -2.21 -24.20 -3.43
C LEU A 83 -2.19 -24.35 -4.95
N LEU A 84 -1.31 -25.21 -5.47
CA LEU A 84 -1.29 -25.58 -6.87
C LEU A 84 -2.06 -26.88 -7.11
N PRO A 85 -2.73 -27.01 -8.27
CA PRO A 85 -3.37 -28.26 -8.67
C PRO A 85 -2.33 -29.37 -8.89
N LYS A 86 -2.81 -30.62 -9.04
CA LYS A 86 -1.95 -31.78 -9.33
C LYS A 86 -1.66 -31.91 -10.82
N ASP A 87 -2.63 -31.57 -11.67
CA ASP A 87 -2.48 -31.68 -13.12
C ASP A 87 -1.39 -30.72 -13.65
N PRO A 88 -0.44 -31.18 -14.48
CA PRO A 88 0.63 -30.34 -14.98
C PRO A 88 0.17 -29.12 -15.77
N TYR A 89 -0.90 -29.25 -16.55
CA TYR A 89 -1.43 -28.15 -17.36
C TYR A 89 -2.11 -27.11 -16.47
N GLU A 90 -2.97 -27.53 -15.54
CA GLU A 90 -3.59 -26.61 -14.59
C GLU A 90 -2.55 -25.89 -13.72
N ARG A 91 -1.46 -26.57 -13.34
CA ARG A 91 -0.32 -25.95 -12.63
C ARG A 91 0.34 -24.87 -13.48
N ALA A 92 0.53 -25.13 -14.77
CA ALA A 92 1.09 -24.14 -15.70
C ALA A 92 0.15 -22.94 -15.86
N MET A 93 -1.16 -23.16 -15.92
CA MET A 93 -2.15 -22.08 -16.00
C MET A 93 -2.21 -21.23 -14.74
N ALA A 94 -2.12 -21.83 -13.54
CA ALA A 94 -2.04 -21.06 -12.30
C ALA A 94 -0.80 -20.13 -12.28
N ARG A 95 0.36 -20.63 -12.72
CA ARG A 95 1.59 -19.83 -12.87
C ARG A 95 1.47 -18.74 -13.91
N PHE A 96 0.86 -19.06 -15.05
CA PHE A 96 0.61 -18.10 -16.12
C PHE A 96 -0.20 -16.90 -15.60
N TRP A 97 -1.30 -17.17 -14.90
CA TRP A 97 -2.14 -16.12 -14.36
C TRP A 97 -1.46 -15.32 -13.25
N ALA A 98 -0.74 -15.98 -12.34
CA ALA A 98 0.07 -15.27 -11.34
C ALA A 98 1.11 -14.34 -11.99
N LYS A 99 1.76 -14.77 -13.08
CA LYS A 99 2.69 -13.94 -13.85
C LYS A 99 1.97 -12.80 -14.57
N PHE A 100 0.82 -13.06 -15.20
CA PHE A 100 -0.01 -12.03 -15.83
C PHE A 100 -0.40 -10.93 -14.83
N ILE A 101 -0.78 -11.32 -13.61
CA ILE A 101 -1.14 -10.40 -12.54
C ILE A 101 0.03 -9.46 -12.21
N ASP A 102 1.25 -9.98 -12.06
CA ASP A 102 2.42 -9.14 -11.73
C ASP A 102 2.89 -8.28 -12.91
N ASP A 103 2.98 -8.87 -14.11
CA ASP A 103 3.58 -8.21 -15.27
C ASP A 103 2.63 -7.25 -15.99
N LYS A 104 1.32 -7.52 -15.94
CA LYS A 104 0.30 -6.76 -16.69
C LYS A 104 -0.61 -5.99 -15.76
N LEU A 105 -1.41 -6.67 -14.93
CA LEU A 105 -2.44 -6.01 -14.11
C LEU A 105 -1.80 -5.05 -13.10
N LEU A 106 -0.90 -5.55 -12.26
CA LEU A 106 -0.22 -4.76 -11.23
C LEU A 106 0.54 -3.60 -11.85
N LYS A 107 1.24 -3.83 -12.96
CA LYS A 107 1.93 -2.77 -13.70
C LYS A 107 0.95 -1.69 -14.14
N SER A 108 -0.13 -2.05 -14.84
CA SER A 108 -1.12 -1.08 -15.32
C SER A 108 -1.81 -0.32 -14.18
N VAL A 109 -2.10 -0.98 -13.05
CA VAL A 109 -2.68 -0.31 -11.87
C VAL A 109 -1.68 0.68 -11.26
N ASN A 110 -0.40 0.31 -11.15
CA ASN A 110 0.63 1.23 -10.68
C ASN A 110 0.80 2.41 -11.64
N ASP A 111 0.80 2.16 -12.95
CA ASP A 111 0.90 3.22 -13.97
C ASP A 111 -0.26 4.23 -13.77
N VAL A 112 -1.51 3.78 -13.63
CA VAL A 112 -2.66 4.69 -13.36
C VAL A 112 -2.59 5.34 -11.97
N LEU A 113 -2.06 4.65 -10.96
CA LEU A 113 -1.98 5.20 -9.60
C LEU A 113 -0.95 6.34 -9.52
N PHE A 114 0.18 6.19 -10.22
CA PHE A 114 1.29 7.11 -10.13
C PHE A 114 1.28 8.18 -11.24
N THR A 115 0.56 7.98 -12.35
CA THR A 115 0.40 9.03 -13.39
C THR A 115 -0.84 9.92 -13.14
N LYS A 116 -0.88 11.10 -13.79
CA LYS A 116 -2.00 12.06 -13.75
C LYS A 116 -2.33 12.62 -15.14
N GLY A 117 -3.46 13.31 -15.24
CA GLY A 117 -3.95 13.94 -16.47
C GLY A 117 -4.16 12.93 -17.60
N LYS A 118 -3.80 13.33 -18.82
CA LYS A 118 -4.03 12.54 -20.04
C LYS A 118 -3.38 11.15 -19.99
N GLU A 119 -2.18 11.02 -19.40
CA GLU A 119 -1.50 9.72 -19.27
C GLU A 119 -2.25 8.77 -18.34
N GLN A 120 -2.83 9.29 -17.26
CA GLN A 120 -3.67 8.53 -16.35
C GLN A 120 -4.95 8.05 -17.05
N GLU A 121 -5.61 8.95 -17.78
CA GLU A 121 -6.83 8.66 -18.53
C GLU A 121 -6.59 7.59 -19.61
N GLU A 122 -5.47 7.67 -20.33
CA GLU A 122 -5.07 6.67 -21.34
C GLU A 122 -4.65 5.32 -20.74
N GLY A 123 -4.21 5.31 -19.47
CA GLY A 123 -3.88 4.10 -18.73
C GLY A 123 -5.09 3.31 -18.23
N ILE A 124 -6.21 3.97 -17.95
CA ILE A 124 -7.43 3.33 -17.41
C ILE A 124 -7.95 2.20 -18.31
N PRO A 125 -8.11 2.37 -19.65
CA PRO A 125 -8.52 1.29 -20.55
C PRO A 125 -7.64 0.04 -20.44
N LYS A 126 -6.33 0.20 -20.19
CA LYS A 126 -5.40 -0.93 -20.02
C LYS A 126 -5.69 -1.73 -18.76
N VAL A 127 -6.01 -1.04 -17.66
CA VAL A 127 -6.43 -1.69 -16.41
C VAL A 127 -7.75 -2.44 -16.64
N MET A 128 -8.73 -1.82 -17.30
CA MET A 128 -10.03 -2.44 -17.58
C MET A 128 -9.91 -3.67 -18.49
N GLU A 129 -9.05 -3.61 -19.51
CA GLU A 129 -8.73 -4.76 -20.37
C GLU A 129 -8.11 -5.91 -19.56
N ASN A 130 -7.13 -5.62 -18.71
CA ASN A 130 -6.51 -6.64 -17.86
C ASN A 130 -7.50 -7.26 -16.87
N LEU A 131 -8.37 -6.45 -16.28
CA LEU A 131 -9.44 -6.93 -15.38
C LEU A 131 -10.45 -7.81 -16.14
N LYS A 132 -10.74 -7.51 -17.41
CA LYS A 132 -11.63 -8.36 -18.22
C LYS A 132 -11.09 -9.79 -18.38
N TYR A 133 -9.79 -9.95 -18.60
CA TYR A 133 -9.18 -11.29 -18.67
C TYR A 133 -9.29 -12.05 -17.34
N ILE A 134 -9.15 -11.35 -16.21
CA ILE A 134 -9.30 -11.93 -14.87
C ILE A 134 -10.76 -12.32 -14.60
N GLU A 135 -11.70 -11.49 -15.03
CA GLU A 135 -13.15 -11.72 -14.91
C GLU A 135 -13.57 -12.99 -15.68
N GLU A 136 -13.14 -13.11 -16.94
CA GLU A 136 -13.42 -14.28 -17.78
C GLU A 136 -12.81 -15.57 -17.17
N GLU A 137 -11.59 -15.49 -16.62
CA GLU A 137 -10.97 -16.65 -15.98
C GLU A 137 -11.67 -17.09 -14.68
N LEU A 138 -12.33 -16.17 -13.97
CA LEU A 138 -13.12 -16.45 -12.76
C LEU A 138 -14.54 -16.96 -13.06
N GLU A 139 -14.95 -17.04 -14.31
CA GLU A 139 -16.30 -17.48 -14.67
C GLU A 139 -16.58 -18.90 -14.12
N GLY A 140 -17.67 -19.04 -13.36
CA GLY A 140 -18.08 -20.30 -12.74
C GLY A 140 -17.21 -20.78 -11.58
N LYS A 141 -16.27 -19.96 -11.09
CA LYS A 141 -15.33 -20.32 -10.02
C LYS A 141 -15.54 -19.45 -8.78
N LYS A 142 -15.48 -20.08 -7.59
CA LYS A 142 -15.43 -19.35 -6.31
C LYS A 142 -14.05 -18.71 -6.09
N PHE A 143 -13.00 -19.45 -6.45
CA PHE A 143 -11.60 -19.08 -6.39
C PHE A 143 -10.90 -19.59 -7.66
N PHE A 144 -9.74 -19.04 -8.02
CA PHE A 144 -8.91 -19.63 -9.09
C PHE A 144 -8.52 -21.08 -8.77
N GLY A 145 -8.37 -21.43 -7.49
CA GLY A 145 -8.21 -22.81 -7.01
C GLY A 145 -9.50 -23.66 -7.03
N GLY A 146 -10.60 -23.17 -7.60
CA GLY A 146 -11.89 -23.83 -7.64
C GLY A 146 -12.69 -23.60 -6.36
N ALA A 147 -12.83 -24.62 -5.52
CA ALA A 147 -13.61 -24.55 -4.27
C ALA A 147 -12.86 -23.91 -3.10
N THR A 148 -11.52 -23.87 -3.16
CA THR A 148 -10.63 -23.34 -2.12
C THR A 148 -9.62 -22.37 -2.73
N ILE A 149 -9.02 -21.50 -1.91
CA ILE A 149 -7.93 -20.61 -2.32
C ILE A 149 -6.79 -21.42 -2.95
N GLY A 150 -6.34 -21.00 -4.12
CA GLY A 150 -5.18 -21.53 -4.81
C GLY A 150 -4.06 -20.50 -5.00
N PHE A 151 -3.05 -20.89 -5.76
CA PHE A 151 -1.83 -20.10 -6.01
C PHE A 151 -2.13 -18.73 -6.65
N THR A 152 -2.99 -18.71 -7.68
CA THR A 152 -3.39 -17.47 -8.36
C THR A 152 -4.21 -16.56 -7.46
N ASP A 153 -5.07 -17.12 -6.59
CA ASP A 153 -5.82 -16.33 -5.60
C ASP A 153 -4.87 -15.60 -4.64
N ILE A 154 -3.82 -16.28 -4.16
CA ILE A 154 -2.79 -15.67 -3.33
C ILE A 154 -2.03 -14.58 -4.10
N ALA A 155 -1.71 -14.81 -5.38
CA ALA A 155 -1.04 -13.82 -6.21
C ALA A 155 -1.89 -12.56 -6.45
N LEU A 156 -3.19 -12.73 -6.72
CA LEU A 156 -4.15 -11.65 -6.96
C LEU A 156 -4.61 -10.97 -5.66
N GLY A 157 -4.67 -11.71 -4.55
CA GLY A 157 -5.40 -11.37 -3.33
C GLY A 157 -5.25 -9.96 -2.81
N TRP A 158 -4.09 -9.33 -2.99
CA TRP A 158 -3.86 -7.93 -2.60
C TRP A 158 -4.88 -6.96 -3.21
N THR A 159 -5.41 -7.24 -4.40
CA THR A 159 -6.41 -6.40 -5.08
C THR A 159 -7.72 -6.31 -4.28
N ALA A 160 -8.08 -7.36 -3.54
CA ALA A 160 -9.33 -7.44 -2.78
C ALA A 160 -9.47 -6.36 -1.69
N ASN A 161 -8.35 -5.79 -1.23
CA ASN A 161 -8.33 -4.69 -0.27
C ASN A 161 -7.70 -3.40 -0.84
N LEU A 162 -6.55 -3.52 -1.52
CA LEU A 162 -5.78 -2.34 -1.96
C LEU A 162 -6.42 -1.59 -3.13
N LEU A 163 -7.18 -2.25 -4.01
CA LEU A 163 -7.86 -1.53 -5.09
C LEU A 163 -8.85 -0.52 -4.51
N GLY A 164 -9.67 -0.90 -3.53
CA GLY A 164 -10.62 0.03 -2.90
C GLY A 164 -9.94 1.22 -2.22
N VAL A 165 -8.74 1.03 -1.64
CA VAL A 165 -7.91 2.13 -1.12
C VAL A 165 -7.47 3.06 -2.26
N PHE A 166 -7.07 2.52 -3.40
CA PHE A 166 -6.68 3.32 -4.56
C PHE A 166 -7.86 4.04 -5.20
N GLU A 167 -9.03 3.41 -5.28
CA GLU A 167 -10.25 4.05 -5.78
C GLU A 167 -10.62 5.26 -4.91
N GLU A 168 -10.51 5.13 -3.59
CA GLU A 168 -10.77 6.21 -2.64
C GLU A 168 -9.78 7.38 -2.80
N VAL A 169 -8.47 7.08 -2.91
CA VAL A 169 -7.43 8.09 -3.06
C VAL A 169 -7.50 8.80 -4.42
N THR A 170 -7.70 8.04 -5.50
CA THR A 170 -7.66 8.56 -6.87
C THR A 170 -9.00 9.11 -7.35
N GLY A 171 -10.12 8.65 -6.78
CA GLY A 171 -11.46 8.88 -7.30
C GLY A 171 -11.81 8.05 -8.54
N ILE A 172 -10.90 7.19 -9.02
CA ILE A 172 -11.12 6.34 -10.19
C ILE A 172 -11.70 5.02 -9.71
N LYS A 173 -12.88 4.64 -10.22
CA LYS A 173 -13.48 3.33 -9.93
C LYS A 173 -12.96 2.28 -10.91
N PHE A 174 -12.29 1.25 -10.39
CA PHE A 174 -11.76 0.13 -11.17
C PHE A 174 -12.72 -1.07 -11.17
N ILE A 175 -13.26 -1.42 -10.01
CA ILE A 175 -14.17 -2.55 -9.86
C ILE A 175 -15.61 -2.04 -9.73
N ASP A 176 -16.44 -2.48 -10.67
CA ASP A 176 -17.87 -2.23 -10.69
C ASP A 176 -18.56 -3.59 -10.76
N ALA A 177 -19.39 -3.93 -9.77
CA ALA A 177 -20.08 -5.21 -9.71
C ALA A 177 -20.99 -5.48 -10.91
N HIS A 178 -21.40 -4.44 -11.66
CA HIS A 178 -22.12 -4.62 -12.91
C HIS A 178 -21.21 -5.04 -14.08
N LYS A 179 -19.94 -4.63 -14.08
CA LYS A 179 -18.97 -4.92 -15.15
C LYS A 179 -18.09 -6.13 -14.84
N PHE A 180 -17.80 -6.33 -13.56
CA PHE A 180 -16.92 -7.37 -13.04
C PHE A 180 -17.59 -8.12 -11.87
N PRO A 181 -18.76 -8.77 -12.10
CA PRO A 181 -19.46 -9.53 -11.07
C PRO A 181 -18.62 -10.67 -10.47
N GLN A 182 -17.87 -11.41 -11.28
CA GLN A 182 -17.06 -12.54 -10.82
C GLN A 182 -15.92 -12.08 -9.91
N ILE A 183 -15.20 -11.02 -10.31
CA ILE A 183 -14.16 -10.42 -9.45
C ILE A 183 -14.79 -9.89 -8.16
N SER A 184 -15.95 -9.25 -8.23
CA SER A 184 -16.62 -8.69 -7.04
C SER A 184 -17.02 -9.79 -6.05
N GLU A 185 -17.59 -10.89 -6.54
CA GLU A 185 -17.93 -12.06 -5.73
C GLU A 185 -16.66 -12.74 -5.17
N TRP A 186 -15.63 -12.90 -6.01
CA TRP A 186 -14.33 -13.43 -5.58
C TRP A 186 -13.70 -12.58 -4.48
N MET A 187 -13.70 -11.25 -4.59
CA MET A 187 -13.16 -10.34 -3.58
C MET A 187 -13.87 -10.52 -2.23
N HIS A 188 -15.20 -10.63 -2.24
CA HIS A 188 -16.00 -10.90 -1.05
C HIS A 188 -15.60 -12.25 -0.42
N ASN A 189 -15.63 -13.32 -1.23
CA ASN A 189 -15.28 -14.67 -0.80
C ASN A 189 -13.84 -14.76 -0.25
N PHE A 190 -12.89 -14.11 -0.90
CA PHE A 190 -11.48 -14.10 -0.52
C PHE A 190 -11.26 -13.35 0.79
N CYS A 191 -11.85 -12.15 0.94
CA CYS A 191 -11.76 -11.34 2.15
C CYS A 191 -12.39 -12.03 3.38
N ASP A 192 -13.38 -12.90 3.18
CA ASP A 192 -14.04 -13.64 4.26
C ASP A 192 -13.30 -14.89 4.72
N VAL A 193 -12.27 -15.34 3.99
CA VAL A 193 -11.46 -16.47 4.46
C VAL A 193 -10.73 -16.06 5.75
N PRO A 194 -10.81 -16.83 6.86
CA PRO A 194 -10.33 -16.40 8.17
C PRO A 194 -8.86 -15.95 8.19
N VAL A 195 -7.99 -16.71 7.52
CA VAL A 195 -6.56 -16.38 7.38
C VAL A 195 -6.37 -15.07 6.61
N ILE A 196 -7.16 -14.81 5.58
CA ILE A 196 -7.06 -13.57 4.81
C ILE A 196 -7.51 -12.39 5.67
N LYS A 197 -8.71 -12.50 6.24
CA LYS A 197 -9.35 -11.48 7.09
C LYS A 197 -8.47 -11.03 8.26
N ALA A 198 -7.77 -11.96 8.89
CA ALA A 198 -6.92 -11.70 10.05
C ALA A 198 -5.61 -10.96 9.73
N ASN A 199 -5.18 -10.91 8.46
CA ASN A 199 -3.85 -10.42 8.08
C ASN A 199 -3.87 -9.13 7.24
N TRP A 200 -5.02 -8.51 7.04
CA TRP A 200 -5.09 -7.24 6.33
C TRP A 200 -4.35 -6.12 7.06
N PRO A 201 -3.56 -5.30 6.36
CA PRO A 201 -3.03 -4.08 6.94
C PRO A 201 -4.19 -3.12 7.29
N SER A 202 -3.98 -2.28 8.31
CA SER A 202 -4.93 -1.24 8.68
C SER A 202 -5.26 -0.35 7.48
N ARG A 203 -6.56 -0.24 7.17
CA ARG A 203 -7.06 0.58 6.05
C ARG A 203 -6.65 2.05 6.18
N ASP A 204 -6.83 2.64 7.36
CA ASP A 204 -6.46 4.04 7.62
C ASP A 204 -4.96 4.28 7.38
N LYS A 205 -4.11 3.35 7.84
CA LYS A 205 -2.67 3.44 7.59
C LYS A 205 -2.34 3.31 6.09
N LEU A 206 -3.06 2.46 5.36
CA LEU A 206 -2.88 2.31 3.90
C LEU A 206 -3.33 3.55 3.13
N LEU A 207 -4.44 4.19 3.54
CA LEU A 207 -4.91 5.45 2.96
C LEU A 207 -3.87 6.55 3.15
N LEU A 208 -3.42 6.76 4.39
CA LEU A 208 -2.38 7.75 4.70
C LEU A 208 -1.09 7.51 3.91
N LYS A 209 -0.66 6.24 3.83
CA LYS A 209 0.52 5.87 3.04
C LYS A 209 0.32 6.16 1.56
N SER A 210 -0.84 5.82 0.99
CA SER A 210 -1.10 5.98 -0.45
C SER A 210 -1.21 7.45 -0.84
N VAL A 211 -1.85 8.27 -0.01
CA VAL A 211 -1.85 9.75 -0.19
C VAL A 211 -0.42 10.28 -0.12
N SER A 212 0.36 9.85 0.88
CA SER A 212 1.77 10.23 0.99
C SER A 212 2.56 9.82 -0.25
N ASP A 213 2.43 8.57 -0.72
CA ASP A 213 3.16 8.08 -1.90
C ASP A 213 2.86 8.95 -3.14
N VAL A 214 1.61 9.35 -3.34
CA VAL A 214 1.20 10.24 -4.45
C VAL A 214 1.79 11.64 -4.30
N LEU A 215 1.88 12.18 -3.08
CA LEU A 215 2.42 13.53 -2.84
C LEU A 215 3.93 13.64 -3.03
N PHE A 216 4.66 12.54 -2.89
CA PHE A 216 6.13 12.51 -2.98
C PHE A 216 6.66 11.96 -4.32
N THR A 217 5.83 11.73 -5.34
CA THR A 217 6.32 11.51 -6.72
C THR A 217 6.78 12.83 -7.35
N LYS A 218 7.80 12.78 -8.21
CA LYS A 218 8.38 13.95 -8.91
C LYS A 218 7.79 14.11 -10.31
N GLY A 219 7.48 15.34 -10.73
CA GLY A 219 7.09 15.68 -12.11
C GLY A 219 5.76 16.42 -12.21
N LYS A 220 5.13 16.43 -13.40
CA LYS A 220 3.77 17.00 -13.62
C LYS A 220 2.71 16.48 -12.63
N GLU A 221 2.92 15.27 -12.13
CA GLU A 221 2.12 14.58 -11.11
C GLU A 221 2.06 15.35 -9.78
N GLN A 222 3.17 16.00 -9.42
CA GLN A 222 3.28 16.84 -8.23
C GLN A 222 2.50 18.15 -8.40
N GLU A 223 2.52 18.73 -9.61
CA GLU A 223 1.87 20.01 -9.94
C GLU A 223 0.33 19.88 -10.01
N GLU A 224 -0.20 18.73 -10.42
CA GLU A 224 -1.65 18.48 -10.57
C GLU A 224 -2.33 17.84 -9.33
N GLY A 225 -1.56 17.29 -8.38
CA GLY A 225 -2.08 16.88 -7.06
C GLY A 225 -2.35 18.06 -6.11
N ILE A 226 -1.68 19.18 -6.35
CA ILE A 226 -1.82 20.43 -5.58
C ILE A 226 -3.29 20.89 -5.55
N PRO A 227 -4.02 21.06 -6.67
CA PRO A 227 -5.43 21.50 -6.65
C PRO A 227 -6.34 20.77 -5.67
N LYS A 228 -6.26 19.43 -5.56
CA LYS A 228 -7.11 18.65 -4.65
C LYS A 228 -6.70 18.81 -3.18
N VAL A 229 -5.39 18.92 -2.92
CA VAL A 229 -4.90 19.30 -1.59
C VAL A 229 -5.37 20.72 -1.25
N MET A 230 -5.31 21.65 -2.20
CA MET A 230 -5.74 23.04 -2.02
C MET A 230 -7.26 23.15 -1.80
N GLU A 231 -8.08 22.29 -2.42
CA GLU A 231 -9.51 22.22 -2.17
C GLU A 231 -9.81 21.73 -0.74
N ASN A 232 -9.16 20.65 -0.29
CA ASN A 232 -9.28 20.18 1.09
C ASN A 232 -8.80 21.24 2.10
N LEU A 233 -7.72 21.96 1.79
CA LEU A 233 -7.23 23.05 2.62
C LEU A 233 -8.22 24.21 2.70
N LYS A 234 -8.98 24.53 1.63
CA LYS A 234 -10.04 25.55 1.71
C LYS A 234 -11.14 25.17 2.69
N TYR A 235 -11.57 23.91 2.67
CA TYR A 235 -12.58 23.43 3.62
C TYR A 235 -12.08 23.54 5.08
N ILE A 236 -10.84 23.14 5.33
CA ILE A 236 -10.19 23.25 6.64
C ILE A 236 -10.06 24.71 7.09
N GLU A 237 -9.74 25.62 6.16
CA GLU A 237 -9.63 27.06 6.40
C GLU A 237 -10.96 27.66 6.84
N GLU A 238 -12.05 27.35 6.15
CA GLU A 238 -13.41 27.77 6.50
C GLU A 238 -13.83 27.24 7.88
N GLU A 239 -13.52 25.98 8.18
CA GLU A 239 -13.82 25.39 9.50
C GLU A 239 -13.06 26.04 10.66
N LEU A 240 -11.91 26.67 10.40
CA LEU A 240 -11.11 27.39 11.39
C LEU A 240 -11.49 28.87 11.51
N GLU A 241 -12.46 29.36 10.74
CA GLU A 241 -12.86 30.77 10.78
C GLU A 241 -13.30 31.19 12.19
N GLY A 242 -12.64 32.22 12.74
CA GLY A 242 -12.91 32.75 14.07
C GLY A 242 -12.47 31.85 15.24
N LYS A 243 -11.72 30.78 14.99
CA LYS A 243 -11.26 29.83 16.03
C LYS A 243 -9.73 29.85 16.16
N LYS A 244 -9.23 29.74 17.39
CA LYS A 244 -7.79 29.58 17.67
C LYS A 244 -7.31 28.14 17.43
N PHE A 245 -8.21 27.20 17.71
CA PHE A 245 -8.08 25.75 17.55
C PHE A 245 -9.39 25.21 16.98
N PHE A 246 -9.42 24.02 16.40
CA PHE A 246 -10.70 23.39 16.03
C PHE A 246 -11.64 23.23 17.24
N GLY A 247 -11.08 23.06 18.44
CA GLY A 247 -11.81 23.13 19.71
C GLY A 247 -12.23 24.54 20.18
N GLY A 248 -12.09 25.57 19.34
CA GLY A 248 -12.41 26.96 19.64
C GLY A 248 -11.25 27.67 20.34
N ALA A 249 -11.38 27.90 21.65
CA ALA A 249 -10.35 28.58 22.46
C ALA A 249 -9.24 27.65 22.96
N THR A 250 -9.50 26.34 22.97
CA THR A 250 -8.59 25.29 23.48
C THR A 250 -8.45 24.18 22.46
N ILE A 251 -7.35 23.41 22.56
CA ILE A 251 -7.12 22.21 21.74
C ILE A 251 -8.28 21.22 21.93
N GLY A 252 -8.92 20.85 20.82
CA GLY A 252 -9.92 19.80 20.74
C GLY A 252 -9.37 18.52 20.11
N PHE A 253 -10.26 17.54 19.90
CA PHE A 253 -9.91 16.27 19.28
C PHE A 253 -9.32 16.44 17.87
N THR A 254 -9.95 17.28 17.04
CA THR A 254 -9.53 17.53 15.66
C THR A 254 -8.14 18.16 15.60
N ASP A 255 -7.80 19.04 16.54
CA ASP A 255 -6.45 19.62 16.65
C ASP A 255 -5.40 18.55 16.87
N ILE A 256 -5.66 17.56 17.73
CA ILE A 256 -4.74 16.45 17.95
C ILE A 256 -4.68 15.52 16.74
N ALA A 257 -5.83 15.23 16.13
CA ALA A 257 -5.93 14.33 14.97
C ALA A 257 -5.22 14.90 13.73
N LEU A 258 -5.32 16.21 13.51
CA LEU A 258 -4.66 16.92 12.39
C LEU A 258 -3.30 17.46 12.78
N GLY A 259 -2.97 17.57 14.06
CA GLY A 259 -1.78 18.29 14.54
C GLY A 259 -0.47 17.87 13.89
N TRP A 260 -0.32 16.58 13.55
CA TRP A 260 0.87 16.09 12.85
C TRP A 260 1.11 16.77 11.50
N THR A 261 0.07 17.27 10.81
CA THR A 261 0.19 18.00 9.55
C THR A 261 0.87 19.35 9.75
N ALA A 262 0.69 19.99 10.91
CA ALA A 262 1.31 21.28 11.22
C ALA A 262 2.84 21.24 11.15
N ASN A 263 3.44 20.12 11.58
CA ASN A 263 4.88 19.91 11.48
C ASN A 263 5.28 19.26 10.14
N LEU A 264 4.52 18.26 9.67
CA LEU A 264 4.91 17.52 8.47
C LEU A 264 4.77 18.35 7.19
N LEU A 265 3.75 19.21 7.06
CA LEU A 265 3.59 20.06 5.87
C LEU A 265 4.82 20.94 5.68
N GLY A 266 5.34 21.58 6.73
CA GLY A 266 6.57 22.38 6.62
C GLY A 266 7.79 21.57 6.18
N VAL A 267 7.90 20.30 6.60
CA VAL A 267 8.94 19.39 6.11
C VAL A 267 8.70 19.02 4.65
N ILE A 268 7.45 18.77 4.26
CA ILE A 268 7.08 18.48 2.87
C ILE A 268 7.45 19.66 1.97
N GLU A 269 7.05 20.88 2.33
CA GLU A 269 7.35 22.09 1.56
C GLU A 269 8.87 22.26 1.36
N GLU A 270 9.64 22.01 2.41
CA GLU A 270 11.10 22.12 2.38
C GLU A 270 11.76 21.03 1.52
N VAL A 271 11.28 19.80 1.60
CA VAL A 271 11.83 18.65 0.86
C VAL A 271 11.43 18.69 -0.62
N THR A 272 10.22 19.17 -0.91
CA THR A 272 9.65 19.18 -2.26
C THR A 272 9.87 20.49 -3.00
N GLY A 273 10.08 21.59 -2.28
CA GLY A 273 10.11 22.95 -2.83
C GLY A 273 8.73 23.54 -3.12
N ILE A 274 7.63 22.83 -2.84
CA ILE A 274 6.27 23.30 -3.10
C ILE A 274 5.70 23.95 -1.86
N LYS A 275 5.17 25.17 -1.99
CA LYS A 275 4.41 25.84 -0.93
C LYS A 275 2.93 25.45 -1.00
N PHE A 276 2.42 24.83 0.07
CA PHE A 276 1.02 24.46 0.23
C PHE A 276 0.28 25.47 1.12
N ILE A 277 0.92 25.92 2.21
CA ILE A 277 0.34 26.89 3.15
C ILE A 277 1.00 28.24 2.93
N ASP A 278 0.24 29.13 2.30
CA ASP A 278 0.56 30.55 2.19
C ASP A 278 -0.34 31.32 3.17
N ALA A 279 0.25 32.08 4.09
CA ALA A 279 -0.48 32.89 5.06
C ALA A 279 -1.40 33.93 4.39
N HIS A 280 -1.15 34.29 3.12
CA HIS A 280 -2.07 35.13 2.34
C HIS A 280 -3.31 34.38 1.82
N LYS A 281 -3.21 33.06 1.63
CA LYS A 281 -4.26 32.23 1.04
C LYS A 281 -5.01 31.39 2.08
N PHE A 282 -4.32 30.99 3.14
CA PHE A 282 -4.82 30.18 4.25
C PHE A 282 -4.36 30.78 5.61
N PRO A 283 -4.76 32.03 5.93
CA PRO A 283 -4.37 32.70 7.17
C PRO A 283 -4.77 31.91 8.43
N GLN A 284 -5.96 31.32 8.47
CA GLN A 284 -6.48 30.60 9.63
C GLN A 284 -5.69 29.32 9.89
N ILE A 285 -5.41 28.53 8.84
CA ILE A 285 -4.56 27.34 8.97
C ILE A 285 -3.15 27.73 9.38
N SER A 286 -2.59 28.80 8.82
CA SER A 286 -1.23 29.25 9.17
C SER A 286 -1.14 29.66 10.64
N GLU A 287 -2.12 30.43 11.13
CA GLU A 287 -2.21 30.84 12.53
C GLU A 287 -2.47 29.64 13.46
N TRP A 288 -3.36 28.72 13.06
CA TRP A 288 -3.61 27.47 13.78
C TRP A 288 -2.35 26.63 13.92
N MET A 289 -1.60 26.41 12.83
CA MET A 289 -0.36 25.63 12.83
C MET A 289 0.67 26.25 13.77
N HIS A 290 0.82 27.58 13.74
CA HIS A 290 1.71 28.30 14.66
C HIS A 290 1.28 28.10 16.12
N ASN A 291 0.01 28.37 16.42
CA ASN A 291 -0.56 28.23 17.75
C ASN A 291 -0.45 26.80 18.29
N PHE A 292 -0.73 25.79 17.46
CA PHE A 292 -0.64 24.37 17.83
C PHE A 292 0.80 23.94 18.09
N CYS A 293 1.73 24.33 17.22
CA CYS A 293 3.15 23.99 17.36
C CYS A 293 3.81 24.66 18.59
N ASP A 294 3.32 25.82 19.01
CA ASP A 294 3.85 26.53 20.19
C ASP A 294 3.28 26.07 21.52
N VAL A 295 2.27 25.20 21.52
CA VAL A 295 1.77 24.58 22.75
C VAL A 295 2.91 23.80 23.42
N PRO A 296 3.27 24.08 24.69
CA PRO A 296 4.49 23.53 25.30
C PRO A 296 4.60 22.00 25.25
N VAL A 297 3.50 21.29 25.50
CA VAL A 297 3.49 19.82 25.45
C VAL A 297 3.66 19.28 24.03
N ILE A 298 3.12 19.97 23.02
CA ILE A 298 3.27 19.58 21.62
C ILE A 298 4.71 19.87 21.17
N LYS A 299 5.20 21.08 21.43
CA LYS A 299 6.56 21.53 21.10
C LYS A 299 7.65 20.60 21.64
N ALA A 300 7.48 20.12 22.87
CA ALA A 300 8.42 19.21 23.52
C ALA A 300 8.44 17.78 22.92
N ASN A 301 7.42 17.40 22.15
CA ASN A 301 7.24 16.04 21.65
C ASN A 301 7.38 15.92 20.12
N TRP A 302 7.75 16.99 19.41
CA TRP A 302 7.98 16.91 17.97
C TRP A 302 9.17 16.00 17.62
N PRO A 303 9.06 15.20 16.54
CA PRO A 303 10.22 14.52 16.00
C PRO A 303 11.26 15.56 15.54
N PRO A 304 12.57 15.28 15.68
CA PRO A 304 13.61 16.19 15.19
C PRO A 304 13.43 16.47 13.69
N ARG A 305 13.32 17.75 13.33
CA ARG A 305 13.03 18.20 11.95
C ARG A 305 14.05 17.64 10.95
N ASP A 306 15.34 17.68 11.27
CA ASP A 306 16.39 17.18 10.39
C ASP A 306 16.26 15.69 10.07
N LYS A 307 15.77 14.88 11.03
CA LYS A 307 15.52 13.44 10.81
C LYS A 307 14.34 13.22 9.88
N LEU A 308 13.29 14.03 10.00
CA LEU A 308 12.16 13.99 9.09
C LEU A 308 12.59 14.41 7.68
N ILE A 309 13.31 15.53 7.55
CA ILE A 309 13.84 16.02 6.27
C ILE A 309 14.68 14.93 5.60
N THR A 310 15.66 14.36 6.31
CA THR A 310 16.52 13.28 5.78
C THR A 310 15.70 12.08 5.31
N LYS A 311 14.70 11.65 6.09
CA LYS A 311 13.82 10.53 5.74
C LYS A 311 13.05 10.79 4.45
N TYR A 312 12.47 11.98 4.28
CA TYR A 312 11.66 12.31 3.11
C TYR A 312 12.50 12.69 1.89
N GLN A 313 13.67 13.31 2.06
CA GLN A 313 14.64 13.52 0.98
C GLN A 313 15.06 12.19 0.33
N ALA A 314 15.26 11.14 1.12
CA ALA A 314 15.56 9.80 0.62
C ALA A 314 14.41 9.17 -0.21
N HIS A 315 13.16 9.64 -0.03
CA HIS A 315 12.02 9.20 -0.85
C HIS A 315 11.93 9.95 -2.18
N VAL A 316 12.40 11.20 -2.20
CA VAL A 316 12.32 12.13 -3.35
C VAL A 316 13.57 12.07 -4.22
N ALA A 317 14.68 11.48 -3.75
CA ALA A 317 15.89 11.25 -4.54
C ALA A 317 15.62 10.28 -5.71
N PRO A 318 16.16 10.53 -6.93
CA PRO A 318 16.04 9.58 -8.03
C PRO A 318 16.68 8.24 -7.61
N LYS A 319 15.94 7.14 -7.80
CA LYS A 319 16.39 5.78 -7.49
C LYS A 319 17.36 5.25 -8.53
#